data_AF-A0A357TF61-F1
#
_entry.id   AF-A0A357TF61-F1
#
_cell.length_a   1.000
_cell.length_b   1.000
_cell.length_c   1.000
_cell.angle_alpha   90.00
_cell.angle_beta   90.00
_cell.angle_gamma   90.00
#
_symmetry.space_group_name_H-M   'P 1'
#
loop_
_entity.id
_entity.type
_entity.pdbx_description
1 polymer ?
#
loop_
_entity_poly.entity_id
_entity_poly.type
_entity_poly.pdbx_seq_one_letter_code
_entity_poly.pdbx_strand_id
1 'polypeptide(L)'
;MLKFSRLSMGLTAGLLLAGLNTVSAAKNVDAADPKKVDADFKFQGEYAGSLGGQYDVGAQVIALGGGKFKMVLYPGGLPGAGYDSGEKREYDGARDGDTVTFTGGTTGKSISGGKLTFERDGQSFSIDRTIRKSPTLSAKPPEGATVLFDGKSAKNFKPGKMTEDSLLMEGANSVAKFQSHKLHLEFRLPYEPTRRGQGRANSGCYLQARYEVQVLDSFGLAGKHNE
;
A
#
# COMPACT_ATOMS: atom_id res chain seq x y z
N MET A 1 -48.03 52.79 32.28
CA MET A 1 -48.22 51.94 31.07
C MET A 1 -46.90 51.89 30.32
N LEU A 2 -46.06 50.89 30.60
CA LEU A 2 -44.84 50.61 29.83
C LEU A 2 -45.05 49.26 29.13
N LYS A 3 -45.08 49.25 27.79
CA LYS A 3 -45.21 48.02 26.99
C LYS A 3 -43.81 47.45 26.71
N PHE A 4 -43.53 46.25 27.22
CA PHE A 4 -42.44 45.42 26.77
C PHE A 4 -42.89 44.65 25.51
N SER A 5 -42.18 44.82 24.38
CA SER A 5 -42.27 43.89 23.25
C SER A 5 -40.96 43.11 23.14
N ARG A 6 -41.07 41.78 23.25
CA ARG A 6 -39.99 40.80 23.17
C ARG A 6 -39.36 40.79 21.77
N LEU A 7 -38.05 40.89 21.71
CA LEU A 7 -37.27 40.62 20.49
C LEU A 7 -37.15 39.10 20.33
N SER A 8 -37.75 38.55 19.27
CA SER A 8 -37.64 37.13 18.93
C SER A 8 -36.26 36.86 18.34
N MET A 9 -35.41 36.16 19.08
CA MET A 9 -34.12 35.67 18.60
C MET A 9 -34.38 34.46 17.69
N GLY A 10 -34.29 34.68 16.37
CA GLY A 10 -34.37 33.60 15.39
C GLY A 10 -33.13 32.72 15.49
N LEU A 11 -33.30 31.48 15.95
CA LEU A 11 -32.25 30.46 15.96
C LEU A 11 -32.12 29.91 14.53
N THR A 12 -31.22 30.47 13.72
CA THR A 12 -30.81 29.87 12.45
C THR A 12 -29.97 28.64 12.74
N ALA A 13 -30.60 27.46 12.75
CA ALA A 13 -29.91 26.18 12.71
C ALA A 13 -29.25 26.02 11.34
N GLY A 14 -27.99 26.44 11.23
CA GLY A 14 -27.14 26.12 10.09
C GLY A 14 -26.83 24.63 10.12
N LEU A 15 -27.57 23.83 9.34
CA LEU A 15 -27.18 22.47 9.02
C LEU A 15 -25.92 22.54 8.13
N LEU A 16 -24.74 22.41 8.74
CA LEU A 16 -23.54 22.02 7.98
C LEU A 16 -23.73 20.56 7.56
N LEU A 17 -24.27 20.33 6.37
CA LEU A 17 -24.02 19.07 5.66
C LEU A 17 -22.56 19.09 5.21
N ALA A 18 -21.66 18.65 6.09
CA ALA A 18 -20.36 18.18 5.65
C ALA A 18 -20.62 16.96 4.76
N GLY A 19 -20.41 17.14 3.45
CA GLY A 19 -20.57 16.11 2.45
C GLY A 19 -19.66 14.93 2.76
N LEU A 20 -20.26 13.83 3.24
CA LEU A 20 -19.70 12.51 3.06
C LEU A 20 -19.84 12.18 1.57
N ASN A 21 -18.86 12.62 0.78
CA ASN A 21 -18.61 11.98 -0.49
C ASN A 21 -18.20 10.54 -0.16
N THR A 22 -19.17 9.63 -0.15
CA THR A 22 -18.87 8.21 -0.28
C THR A 22 -18.28 8.04 -1.67
N VAL A 23 -16.96 8.24 -1.79
CA VAL A 23 -16.21 7.72 -2.92
C VAL A 23 -16.31 6.22 -2.74
N SER A 24 -17.34 5.62 -3.36
CA SER A 24 -17.39 4.18 -3.54
C SER A 24 -16.11 3.84 -4.28
N ALA A 25 -15.14 3.24 -3.58
CA ALA A 25 -13.99 2.61 -4.20
C ALA A 25 -14.55 1.59 -5.19
N ALA A 26 -14.56 1.96 -6.47
CA ALA A 26 -15.03 1.07 -7.52
C ALA A 26 -14.10 -0.14 -7.51
N LYS A 27 -14.71 -1.30 -7.24
CA LYS A 27 -14.08 -2.62 -7.16
C LYS A 27 -13.37 -2.94 -8.46
N ASN A 28 -12.06 -2.75 -8.48
CA ASN A 28 -11.25 -3.25 -9.57
C ASN A 28 -10.52 -4.51 -9.09
N VAL A 29 -11.22 -5.65 -9.11
CA VAL A 29 -10.63 -6.96 -8.81
C VAL A 29 -9.46 -7.28 -9.75
N ASP A 30 -9.46 -6.73 -10.96
CA ASP A 30 -8.36 -6.90 -11.91
C ASP A 30 -7.11 -6.13 -11.45
N ALA A 31 -7.26 -4.98 -10.81
CA ALA A 31 -6.13 -4.26 -10.22
C ALA A 31 -5.48 -5.06 -9.07
N ALA A 32 -6.20 -6.00 -8.44
CA ALA A 32 -5.64 -6.90 -7.43
C ALA A 32 -5.04 -8.20 -8.02
N ASP A 33 -5.09 -8.38 -9.35
CA ASP A 33 -4.47 -9.51 -10.05
C ASP A 33 -3.22 -9.05 -10.83
N PRO A 34 -2.01 -9.43 -10.39
CA PRO A 34 -0.75 -9.13 -11.08
C PRO A 34 -0.68 -9.55 -12.56
N LYS A 35 -1.59 -10.43 -13.03
CA LYS A 35 -1.65 -10.85 -14.43
C LYS A 35 -2.48 -9.92 -15.31
N LYS A 36 -3.27 -9.01 -14.71
CA LYS A 36 -4.21 -8.12 -15.39
C LYS A 36 -3.83 -6.64 -15.29
N VAL A 37 -2.66 -6.36 -14.73
CA VAL A 37 -2.12 -5.01 -14.57
C VAL A 37 -1.22 -4.63 -15.75
N ASP A 38 -0.88 -3.35 -15.83
CA ASP A 38 -0.04 -2.82 -16.91
C ASP A 38 1.41 -3.35 -16.89
N ALA A 39 2.15 -3.02 -17.94
CA ALA A 39 3.54 -3.40 -18.10
C ALA A 39 4.49 -2.75 -17.07
N ASP A 40 4.04 -1.73 -16.32
CA ASP A 40 4.86 -1.06 -15.31
C ASP A 40 5.02 -1.92 -14.05
N PHE A 41 4.00 -2.73 -13.72
CA PHE A 41 3.97 -3.55 -12.50
C PHE A 41 5.19 -4.45 -12.32
N LYS A 42 5.74 -4.99 -13.42
CA LYS A 42 6.91 -5.88 -13.35
C LYS A 42 8.20 -5.17 -12.90
N PHE A 43 8.24 -3.85 -12.93
CA PHE A 43 9.37 -3.04 -12.46
C PHE A 43 9.14 -2.46 -11.05
N GLN A 44 7.88 -2.36 -10.61
CA GLN A 44 7.56 -1.95 -9.24
C GLN A 44 8.01 -3.02 -8.24
N GLY A 45 8.59 -2.58 -7.14
CA GLY A 45 8.94 -3.46 -6.02
C GLY A 45 10.28 -3.11 -5.39
N GLU A 46 10.81 -4.07 -4.64
CA GLU A 46 12.06 -3.90 -3.92
C GLU A 46 13.21 -4.54 -4.68
N TYR A 47 14.36 -3.90 -4.60
CA TYR A 47 15.64 -4.36 -5.14
C TYR A 47 16.66 -4.28 -4.03
N ALA A 48 17.45 -5.32 -3.82
CA ALA A 48 18.44 -5.34 -2.75
C ALA A 48 19.64 -6.19 -3.13
N GLY A 49 20.80 -5.82 -2.58
CA GLY A 49 22.05 -6.52 -2.83
C GLY A 49 23.23 -5.73 -2.28
N SER A 50 24.44 -6.16 -2.63
CA SER A 50 25.69 -5.54 -2.19
C SER A 50 26.49 -5.03 -3.37
N LEU A 51 26.88 -3.75 -3.35
CA LEU A 51 27.75 -3.15 -4.35
C LEU A 51 29.19 -3.55 -4.05
N GLY A 52 29.81 -4.31 -4.96
CA GLY A 52 31.18 -4.79 -4.82
C GLY A 52 31.41 -5.72 -3.62
N GLY A 53 30.34 -6.29 -3.04
CA GLY A 53 30.40 -7.10 -1.83
C GLY A 53 30.77 -6.34 -0.55
N GLN A 54 30.75 -5.00 -0.60
CA GLN A 54 31.20 -4.13 0.49
C GLN A 54 30.07 -3.27 1.06
N TYR A 55 29.14 -2.83 0.20
CA TYR A 55 28.12 -1.87 0.59
C TYR A 55 26.74 -2.38 0.23
N ASP A 56 25.98 -2.78 1.26
CA ASP A 56 24.60 -3.16 1.07
C ASP A 56 23.76 -1.94 0.64
N VAL A 57 22.83 -2.20 -0.26
CA VAL A 57 21.94 -1.17 -0.79
C VAL A 57 20.57 -1.78 -1.04
N GLY A 58 19.53 -1.02 -0.69
CA GLY A 58 18.15 -1.32 -1.01
C GLY A 58 17.56 -0.22 -1.89
N ALA A 59 16.61 -0.57 -2.74
CA ALA A 59 15.80 0.39 -3.48
C ALA A 59 14.33 -0.04 -3.47
N GLN A 60 13.43 0.92 -3.27
CA GLN A 60 12.01 0.77 -3.55
C GLN A 60 11.71 1.52 -4.85
N VAL A 61 11.17 0.80 -5.83
CA VAL A 61 10.81 1.34 -7.14
C VAL A 61 9.29 1.36 -7.23
N ILE A 62 8.73 2.54 -7.42
CA ILE A 62 7.30 2.83 -7.37
C ILE A 62 6.84 3.19 -8.78
N ALA A 63 5.87 2.45 -9.33
CA ALA A 63 5.22 2.84 -10.56
C ALA A 63 4.25 4.00 -10.28
N LEU A 64 4.31 5.01 -11.14
CA LEU A 64 3.47 6.21 -11.09
C LEU A 64 2.39 6.21 -12.19
N GLY A 65 2.38 5.16 -13.02
CA GLY A 65 1.48 4.96 -14.16
C GLY A 65 2.01 5.62 -15.44
N GLY A 66 1.63 5.06 -16.59
CA GLY A 66 1.99 5.60 -17.89
C GLY A 66 3.49 5.59 -18.16
N GLY A 67 4.20 4.56 -17.68
CA GLY A 67 5.64 4.41 -17.85
C GLY A 67 6.48 5.30 -16.94
N LYS A 68 5.89 6.01 -15.98
CA LYS A 68 6.61 6.88 -15.03
C LYS A 68 6.91 6.14 -13.74
N PHE A 69 8.07 6.40 -13.16
CA PHE A 69 8.54 5.74 -11.96
C PHE A 69 9.19 6.73 -10.98
N LYS A 70 9.19 6.35 -9.71
CA LYS A 70 10.06 6.92 -8.69
C LYS A 70 10.90 5.80 -8.09
N MET A 71 12.15 6.09 -7.79
CA MET A 71 13.00 5.19 -7.00
C MET A 71 13.40 5.90 -5.72
N VAL A 72 13.28 5.19 -4.60
CA VAL A 72 13.83 5.57 -3.31
C VAL A 72 14.97 4.61 -3.00
N LEU A 73 16.20 5.13 -3.00
CA LEU A 73 17.42 4.39 -2.75
C LEU A 73 17.84 4.57 -1.28
N TYR A 74 18.16 3.44 -0.65
CA TYR A 74 18.50 3.32 0.76
C TYR A 74 19.92 2.73 0.89
N PRO A 75 20.93 3.57 1.15
CA PRO A 75 22.27 3.08 1.52
C PRO A 75 22.19 2.23 2.79
N GLY A 76 22.80 1.05 2.81
CA GLY A 76 22.78 0.13 3.95
C GLY A 76 21.70 -0.96 3.89
N GLY A 77 20.80 -0.94 2.90
CA GLY A 77 19.80 -1.99 2.71
C GLY A 77 18.37 -1.45 2.65
N LEU A 78 17.35 -2.32 2.69
CA LEU A 78 15.94 -1.90 2.68
C LEU A 78 15.48 -1.48 4.09
N PRO A 79 14.42 -0.67 4.23
CA PRO A 79 13.79 -0.42 5.54
C PRO A 79 13.45 -1.73 6.26
N GLY A 80 13.94 -1.89 7.50
CA GLY A 80 13.80 -3.11 8.30
C GLY A 80 14.75 -4.26 7.90
N ALA A 81 15.72 -3.99 7.02
CA ALA A 81 16.75 -4.93 6.57
C ALA A 81 18.06 -4.17 6.29
N GLY A 82 18.64 -3.60 7.34
CA GLY A 82 19.95 -2.91 7.34
C GLY A 82 19.88 -1.38 7.28
N TYR A 83 18.82 -0.82 6.68
CA TYR A 83 18.60 0.63 6.75
C TYR A 83 17.91 1.01 8.06
N ASP A 84 18.68 1.62 8.96
CA ASP A 84 18.24 2.01 10.29
C ASP A 84 18.04 3.52 10.45
N SER A 85 18.85 4.33 9.77
CA SER A 85 18.71 5.79 9.67
C SER A 85 19.69 6.35 8.62
N GLY A 86 19.38 7.50 8.03
CA GLY A 86 20.29 8.17 7.08
C GLY A 86 19.56 8.95 5.99
N GLU A 87 20.33 9.53 5.07
CA GLU A 87 19.77 10.17 3.88
C GLU A 87 19.46 9.11 2.82
N LYS A 88 18.16 8.92 2.57
CA LYS A 88 17.67 8.26 1.36
C LYS A 88 17.82 9.19 0.15
N ARG A 89 17.94 8.61 -1.04
CA ARG A 89 18.03 9.36 -2.30
C ARG A 89 16.85 9.03 -3.19
N GLU A 90 16.28 10.04 -3.83
CA GLU A 90 15.11 9.87 -4.69
C GLU A 90 15.45 10.21 -6.13
N TYR A 91 14.93 9.43 -7.06
CA TYR A 91 15.16 9.60 -8.49
C TYR A 91 13.85 9.41 -9.26
N ASP A 92 13.62 10.24 -10.26
CA ASP A 92 12.54 10.05 -11.22
C ASP A 92 13.00 9.11 -12.34
N GLY A 93 12.09 8.27 -12.81
CA GLY A 93 12.36 7.31 -13.87
C GLY A 93 11.28 7.26 -14.93
N ALA A 94 11.67 6.81 -16.10
CA ALA A 94 10.78 6.58 -17.23
C ALA A 94 11.10 5.24 -17.89
N ARG A 95 10.06 4.55 -18.34
CA ARG A 95 10.15 3.29 -19.07
C ARG A 95 10.19 3.53 -20.56
N ASP A 96 11.11 2.84 -21.22
CA ASP A 96 11.14 2.62 -22.66
C ASP A 96 11.23 1.12 -22.93
N GLY A 97 10.17 0.57 -23.52
CA GLY A 97 10.02 -0.88 -23.71
C GLY A 97 10.18 -1.66 -22.40
N ASP A 98 11.24 -2.46 -22.34
CA ASP A 98 11.59 -3.35 -21.23
C ASP A 98 12.67 -2.79 -20.28
N THR A 99 12.98 -1.49 -20.39
CA THR A 99 13.96 -0.82 -19.54
C THR A 99 13.34 0.39 -18.85
N VAL A 100 13.58 0.53 -17.55
CA VAL A 100 13.32 1.78 -16.82
C VAL A 100 14.64 2.48 -16.58
N THR A 101 14.76 3.75 -16.97
CA THR A 101 15.96 4.56 -16.71
C THR A 101 15.62 5.65 -15.71
N PHE A 102 16.49 5.87 -14.73
CA PHE A 102 16.34 6.90 -13.70
C PHE A 102 17.32 8.05 -13.92
N THR A 103 16.83 9.28 -13.80
CA THR A 103 17.61 10.50 -14.02
C THR A 103 18.07 11.11 -12.71
N GLY A 104 19.19 11.83 -12.74
CA GLY A 104 19.75 12.56 -11.60
C GLY A 104 21.01 11.92 -10.97
N GLY A 105 21.85 12.76 -10.39
CA GLY A 105 23.16 12.38 -9.85
C GLY A 105 24.21 12.09 -10.94
N THR A 106 25.32 11.48 -10.54
CA THR A 106 26.49 11.21 -11.41
C THR A 106 26.66 9.74 -11.80
N THR A 107 25.68 8.89 -11.47
CA THR A 107 25.69 7.44 -11.72
C THR A 107 24.47 7.12 -12.57
N GLY A 108 24.67 6.44 -13.71
CA GLY A 108 23.60 5.87 -14.52
C GLY A 108 22.84 4.81 -13.74
N LYS A 109 21.51 4.78 -13.87
CA LYS A 109 20.64 3.86 -13.12
C LYS A 109 19.55 3.33 -14.04
N SER A 110 19.45 2.02 -14.18
CA SER A 110 18.45 1.39 -15.03
C SER A 110 17.96 0.06 -14.48
N ILE A 111 16.73 -0.31 -14.81
CA ILE A 111 16.17 -1.63 -14.50
C ILE A 111 15.86 -2.36 -15.80
N SER A 112 16.40 -3.57 -15.93
CA SER A 112 16.04 -4.52 -16.97
C SER A 112 16.23 -5.94 -16.44
N GLY A 113 15.44 -6.90 -16.92
CA GLY A 113 15.58 -8.31 -16.55
C GLY A 113 15.50 -8.60 -15.04
N GLY A 114 14.80 -7.76 -14.27
CA GLY A 114 14.70 -7.91 -12.80
C GLY A 114 15.94 -7.45 -12.02
N LYS A 115 16.89 -6.77 -12.68
CA LYS A 115 18.08 -6.20 -12.04
C LYS A 115 18.03 -4.67 -12.09
N LEU A 116 18.37 -4.02 -10.98
CA LEU A 116 18.66 -2.59 -10.94
C LEU A 116 20.18 -2.41 -11.07
N THR A 117 20.62 -1.80 -12.15
CA THR A 117 22.01 -1.59 -12.51
C THR A 117 22.44 -0.15 -12.24
N PHE A 118 23.65 0.01 -11.72
CA PHE A 118 24.33 1.28 -11.47
C PHE A 118 25.59 1.33 -12.33
N GLU A 119 25.75 2.39 -13.12
CA GLU A 119 26.89 2.58 -14.01
C GLU A 119 27.63 3.87 -13.71
N ARG A 120 28.94 3.78 -13.54
CA ARG A 120 29.81 4.93 -13.28
C ARG A 120 31.23 4.63 -13.75
N ASP A 121 31.83 5.56 -14.48
CA ASP A 121 33.26 5.51 -14.86
C ASP A 121 33.66 4.18 -15.53
N GLY A 122 32.77 3.61 -16.36
CA GLY A 122 32.97 2.32 -17.04
C GLY A 122 32.78 1.08 -16.17
N GLN A 123 32.45 1.24 -14.89
CA GLN A 123 32.09 0.16 -13.98
C GLN A 123 30.58 -0.01 -13.89
N SER A 124 30.13 -1.26 -13.76
CA SER A 124 28.73 -1.63 -13.64
C SER A 124 28.52 -2.55 -12.44
N PHE A 125 27.54 -2.22 -11.61
CA PHE A 125 27.11 -3.02 -10.47
C PHE A 125 25.60 -3.23 -10.54
N SER A 126 25.09 -4.36 -10.08
CA SER A 126 23.65 -4.61 -10.08
C SER A 126 23.18 -5.21 -8.77
N ILE A 127 21.93 -4.92 -8.43
CA ILE A 127 21.19 -5.56 -7.35
C ILE A 127 19.92 -6.21 -7.90
N ASP A 128 19.48 -7.29 -7.26
CA ASP A 128 18.38 -8.11 -7.74
C ASP A 128 17.04 -7.68 -7.15
N ARG A 129 15.98 -7.84 -7.94
CA ARG A 129 14.62 -7.73 -7.42
C ARG A 129 14.44 -8.74 -6.29
N THR A 130 13.97 -8.25 -5.15
CA THR A 130 13.80 -9.02 -3.93
C THR A 130 12.32 -9.05 -3.55
N ILE A 131 11.82 -10.23 -3.21
CA ILE A 131 10.44 -10.43 -2.72
C ILE A 131 10.50 -10.86 -1.26
N ARG A 132 10.19 -9.94 -0.34
CA ARG A 132 10.08 -10.25 1.09
C ARG A 132 8.73 -10.92 1.36
N LYS A 133 8.74 -11.91 2.26
CA LYS A 133 7.54 -12.62 2.71
C LYS A 133 7.38 -12.44 4.22
N SER A 134 6.16 -12.16 4.67
CA SER A 134 5.86 -12.14 6.10
C SER A 134 6.09 -13.53 6.70
N PRO A 135 6.74 -13.65 7.88
CA PRO A 135 6.88 -14.92 8.60
C PRO A 135 5.53 -15.56 8.95
N THR A 136 4.46 -14.77 9.03
CA THR A 136 3.11 -15.24 9.37
C THR A 136 2.19 -15.40 8.15
N LEU A 137 2.72 -15.22 6.93
CA LEU A 137 1.94 -15.40 5.71
C LEU A 137 1.45 -16.85 5.62
N SER A 138 0.14 -17.02 5.47
CA SER A 138 -0.57 -18.31 5.48
C SER A 138 -0.36 -19.13 6.76
N ALA A 139 -0.08 -18.47 7.89
CA ALA A 139 -0.01 -19.14 9.18
C ALA A 139 -1.34 -19.84 9.48
N LYS A 140 -1.26 -21.10 9.94
CA LYS A 140 -2.47 -21.83 10.33
C LYS A 140 -3.10 -21.18 11.56
N PRO A 141 -4.44 -21.14 11.65
CA PRO A 141 -5.11 -20.76 12.87
C PRO A 141 -4.58 -21.61 14.04
N PRO A 142 -4.20 -21.01 15.18
CA PRO A 142 -3.77 -21.78 16.34
C PRO A 142 -4.93 -22.60 16.91
N GLU A 143 -4.61 -23.59 17.74
CA GLU A 143 -5.62 -24.42 18.40
C GLU A 143 -6.63 -23.56 19.18
N GLY A 144 -7.92 -23.85 19.02
CA GLY A 144 -9.01 -23.09 19.64
C GLY A 144 -9.36 -21.76 18.96
N ALA A 145 -8.66 -21.36 17.89
CA ALA A 145 -9.01 -20.15 17.15
C ALA A 145 -10.32 -20.29 16.36
N THR A 146 -11.16 -19.26 16.44
CA THR A 146 -12.31 -19.13 15.55
C THR A 146 -11.84 -18.72 14.15
N VAL A 147 -12.06 -19.59 13.16
CA VAL A 147 -11.74 -19.28 11.76
C VAL A 147 -12.85 -18.42 11.16
N LEU A 148 -12.55 -17.15 10.91
CA LEU A 148 -13.50 -16.24 10.28
C LEU A 148 -13.61 -16.51 8.78
N PHE A 149 -12.47 -16.62 8.09
CA PHE A 149 -12.36 -16.87 6.66
C PHE A 149 -11.20 -17.82 6.35
N ASP A 150 -11.43 -18.81 5.49
CA ASP A 150 -10.43 -19.81 5.06
C ASP A 150 -10.39 -19.98 3.53
N GLY A 151 -11.03 -19.08 2.78
CA GLY A 151 -11.18 -19.17 1.34
C GLY A 151 -12.32 -20.06 0.86
N LYS A 152 -13.07 -20.74 1.74
CA LYS A 152 -14.17 -21.63 1.31
C LYS A 152 -15.54 -20.98 1.38
N SER A 153 -15.75 -20.09 2.34
CA SER A 153 -17.05 -19.45 2.55
C SER A 153 -16.93 -18.10 3.26
N ALA A 154 -17.70 -17.12 2.80
CA ALA A 154 -17.86 -15.82 3.46
C ALA A 154 -19.11 -15.75 4.37
N LYS A 155 -19.72 -16.89 4.74
CA LYS A 155 -20.96 -16.92 5.56
C LYS A 155 -20.82 -16.25 6.94
N ASN A 156 -19.59 -16.18 7.46
CA ASN A 156 -19.29 -15.54 8.74
C ASN A 156 -19.24 -13.99 8.63
N PHE A 157 -19.48 -13.43 7.44
CA PHE A 157 -19.41 -12.01 7.17
C PHE A 157 -20.71 -11.44 6.58
N LYS A 158 -20.93 -10.14 6.79
CA LYS A 158 -22.03 -9.37 6.22
C LYS A 158 -21.56 -7.97 5.75
N PRO A 159 -21.72 -7.65 4.45
CA PRO A 159 -21.92 -8.61 3.35
C PRO A 159 -20.77 -9.63 3.29
N GLY A 160 -21.09 -10.88 3.00
CA GLY A 160 -20.10 -11.92 2.72
C GLY A 160 -19.96 -12.12 1.22
N LYS A 161 -18.99 -11.45 0.59
CA LYS A 161 -18.72 -11.55 -0.86
C LYS A 161 -17.33 -12.12 -1.09
N MET A 162 -17.20 -12.96 -2.11
CA MET A 162 -15.92 -13.56 -2.50
C MET A 162 -15.62 -13.27 -3.96
N THR A 163 -14.34 -13.18 -4.28
CA THR A 163 -13.83 -13.19 -5.66
C THR A 163 -13.80 -14.60 -6.22
N GLU A 164 -13.63 -14.73 -7.53
CA GLU A 164 -13.49 -16.03 -8.21
C GLU A 164 -12.24 -16.79 -7.74
N ASP A 165 -11.16 -16.08 -7.38
CA ASP A 165 -9.93 -16.65 -6.81
C ASP A 165 -10.02 -16.90 -5.29
N SER A 166 -11.24 -16.97 -4.74
CA SER A 166 -11.52 -17.39 -3.36
C SER A 166 -11.02 -16.45 -2.27
N LEU A 167 -10.94 -15.14 -2.55
CA LEU A 167 -10.62 -14.11 -1.56
C LEU A 167 -11.89 -13.43 -1.04
N LEU A 168 -11.87 -13.01 0.23
CA LEU A 168 -12.92 -12.20 0.82
C LEU A 168 -12.82 -10.78 0.25
N MET A 169 -13.92 -10.25 -0.29
CA MET A 169 -13.98 -8.86 -0.75
C MET A 169 -14.08 -7.89 0.44
N GLU A 170 -13.54 -6.68 0.25
CA GLU A 170 -13.64 -5.58 1.21
C GLU A 170 -15.10 -5.23 1.59
N GLY A 171 -15.24 -4.46 2.67
CA GLY A 171 -16.54 -4.00 3.16
C GLY A 171 -17.32 -5.08 3.89
N ALA A 172 -16.63 -6.07 4.46
CA ALA A 172 -17.19 -7.23 5.12
C ALA A 172 -17.04 -7.14 6.66
N ASN A 173 -18.15 -7.16 7.40
CA ASN A 173 -18.13 -7.21 8.87
C ASN A 173 -18.37 -8.63 9.35
N SER A 174 -17.68 -9.07 10.40
CA SER A 174 -18.00 -10.36 11.03
C SER A 174 -19.43 -10.36 11.57
N VAL A 175 -20.15 -11.46 11.38
CA VAL A 175 -21.49 -11.66 11.97
C VAL A 175 -21.37 -11.81 13.48
N ALA A 176 -20.37 -12.58 13.94
CA ALA A 176 -20.04 -12.71 15.34
C ALA A 176 -19.43 -11.42 15.89
N LYS A 177 -19.70 -11.14 17.17
CA LYS A 177 -19.10 -10.02 17.92
C LYS A 177 -18.04 -10.56 18.86
N PHE A 178 -16.96 -9.79 19.04
CA PHE A 178 -15.82 -10.18 19.84
C PHE A 178 -15.53 -9.12 20.92
N GLN A 179 -15.17 -9.59 22.11
CA GLN A 179 -14.59 -8.75 23.17
C GLN A 179 -13.07 -8.69 22.98
N SER A 180 -12.27 -8.84 24.03
CA SER A 180 -10.81 -9.00 23.91
C SER A 180 -10.49 -10.21 23.03
N HIS A 181 -9.62 -10.02 22.03
CA HIS A 181 -9.22 -11.07 21.10
C HIS A 181 -7.83 -10.80 20.52
N LYS A 182 -7.25 -11.83 19.91
CA LYS A 182 -6.13 -11.70 18.98
C LYS A 182 -6.67 -11.94 17.57
N LEU A 183 -6.32 -11.09 16.62
CA LEU A 183 -6.75 -11.19 15.22
C LEU A 183 -5.53 -11.42 14.33
N HIS A 184 -5.61 -12.41 13.45
CA HIS A 184 -4.70 -12.56 12.30
C HIS A 184 -5.49 -12.24 11.04
N LEU A 185 -4.93 -11.38 10.19
CA LEU A 185 -5.51 -10.95 8.92
C LEU A 185 -4.39 -10.87 7.89
N GLU A 186 -4.66 -11.39 6.70
CA GLU A 186 -3.86 -11.17 5.50
C GLU A 186 -4.72 -10.39 4.50
N PHE A 187 -4.12 -9.43 3.82
CA PHE A 187 -4.81 -8.59 2.85
C PHE A 187 -4.00 -8.46 1.56
N ARG A 188 -4.69 -8.19 0.46
CA ARG A 188 -4.11 -7.90 -0.84
C ARG A 188 -4.62 -6.55 -1.30
N LEU A 189 -3.70 -5.62 -1.55
CA LEU A 189 -4.03 -4.29 -2.04
C LEU A 189 -4.11 -4.32 -3.58
N PRO A 190 -5.06 -3.59 -4.20
CA PRO A 190 -5.04 -3.37 -5.64
C PRO A 190 -3.83 -2.53 -6.05
N TYR A 191 -3.30 -2.80 -7.23
CA TYR A 191 -2.28 -1.98 -7.89
C TYR A 191 -2.93 -0.73 -8.49
N GLU A 192 -2.68 0.41 -7.85
CA GLU A 192 -3.25 1.71 -8.24
C GLU A 192 -2.14 2.76 -8.48
N PRO A 193 -1.31 2.60 -9.53
CA PRO A 193 -0.08 3.39 -9.72
C PRO A 193 -0.34 4.89 -9.97
N THR A 194 -1.57 5.29 -10.30
CA THR A 194 -1.95 6.69 -10.51
C THR A 194 -2.58 7.35 -9.27
N ARG A 195 -2.88 6.58 -8.21
CA ARG A 195 -3.50 7.08 -6.96
C ARG A 195 -2.45 7.43 -5.91
N ARG A 196 -2.75 8.38 -5.02
CA ARG A 196 -1.82 8.85 -3.97
C ARG A 196 -2.54 9.05 -2.64
N GLY A 197 -1.76 9.02 -1.55
CA GLY A 197 -2.24 9.21 -0.18
C GLY A 197 -3.40 8.27 0.14
N GLN A 198 -4.39 8.79 0.87
CA GLN A 198 -5.62 8.07 1.23
C GLN A 198 -6.48 7.61 0.03
N GLY A 199 -6.12 7.97 -1.20
CA GLY A 199 -6.78 7.45 -2.40
C GLY A 199 -6.13 6.20 -2.99
N ARG A 200 -4.98 5.74 -2.46
CA ARG A 200 -4.20 4.61 -3.00
C ARG A 200 -4.43 3.36 -2.17
N ALA A 201 -5.36 2.51 -2.63
CA ALA A 201 -5.70 1.22 -2.02
C ALA A 201 -6.09 1.31 -0.53
N ASN A 202 -6.94 2.28 -0.19
CA ASN A 202 -7.37 2.54 1.18
C ASN A 202 -8.44 1.54 1.65
N SER A 203 -8.24 0.99 2.85
CA SER A 203 -9.13 0.09 3.56
C SER A 203 -8.88 0.19 5.07
N GLY A 204 -9.55 -0.63 5.88
CA GLY A 204 -9.31 -0.60 7.32
C GLY A 204 -9.85 -1.83 8.03
N CYS A 205 -9.17 -2.25 9.09
CA CYS A 205 -9.65 -3.26 10.00
C CYS A 205 -10.22 -2.57 11.26
N TYR A 206 -11.55 -2.53 11.36
CA TYR A 206 -12.23 -1.88 12.48
C TYR A 206 -12.43 -2.87 13.64
N LEU A 207 -11.61 -2.73 14.67
CA LEU A 207 -11.75 -3.49 15.91
C LEU A 207 -13.02 -3.04 16.64
N GLN A 208 -13.93 -4.00 16.87
CA GLN A 208 -15.23 -3.77 17.52
C GLN A 208 -16.07 -2.67 16.85
N ALA A 209 -15.88 -2.44 15.54
CA ALA A 209 -16.54 -1.36 14.79
C ALA A 209 -16.28 0.05 15.37
N ARG A 210 -15.14 0.26 16.03
CA ARG A 210 -14.81 1.54 16.70
C ARG A 210 -13.41 2.04 16.42
N TYR A 211 -12.42 1.15 16.46
CA TYR A 211 -11.02 1.53 16.39
C TYR A 211 -10.42 0.97 15.11
N GLU A 212 -10.06 1.86 14.19
CA GLU A 212 -9.48 1.48 12.90
C GLU A 212 -7.99 1.18 13.04
N VAL A 213 -7.59 0.00 12.58
CA VAL A 213 -6.22 -0.28 12.17
C VAL A 213 -6.17 -0.07 10.66
N GLN A 214 -5.46 0.99 10.25
CA GLN A 214 -5.36 1.43 8.86
C GLN A 214 -4.74 0.34 7.95
N VAL A 215 -5.29 0.19 6.76
CA VAL A 215 -4.76 -0.66 5.68
C VAL A 215 -4.64 0.18 4.42
N LEU A 216 -3.42 0.48 3.99
CA LEU A 216 -3.15 1.41 2.89
C LEU A 216 -1.89 1.00 2.11
N ASP A 217 -1.83 1.31 0.82
CA ASP A 217 -0.61 1.12 0.03
C ASP A 217 0.39 2.27 0.27
N SER A 218 1.13 2.12 1.37
CA SER A 218 2.18 3.04 1.80
C SER A 218 3.56 2.73 1.19
N PHE A 219 3.63 1.82 0.20
CA PHE A 219 4.88 1.38 -0.38
C PHE A 219 5.65 2.55 -1.02
N GLY A 220 6.92 2.73 -0.61
CA GLY A 220 7.80 3.80 -1.08
C GLY A 220 7.58 5.17 -0.42
N LEU A 221 6.69 5.27 0.57
CA LEU A 221 6.40 6.51 1.29
C LEU A 221 7.23 6.62 2.58
N ALA A 222 7.12 7.76 3.27
CA ALA A 222 7.88 8.03 4.49
C ALA A 222 7.37 7.24 5.71
N GLY A 223 6.22 6.55 5.58
CA GLY A 223 5.64 5.76 6.67
C GLY A 223 5.06 6.61 7.80
N LYS A 224 4.59 7.83 7.50
CA LYS A 224 3.89 8.63 8.51
C LYS A 224 2.49 8.06 8.78
N HIS A 225 1.89 8.51 9.86
CA HIS A 225 0.50 8.18 10.16
C HIS A 225 -0.40 8.60 8.98
N ASN A 226 -1.21 7.67 8.48
CA ASN A 226 -2.13 7.84 7.35
C ASN A 226 -1.49 8.15 5.99
N GLU A 227 -0.22 7.76 5.80
CA GLU A 227 0.45 7.73 4.50
C GLU A 227 0.56 6.30 3.95
#